data_AF-A0A0X8E2H4-F1
#
_entry.id   AF-A0A0X8E2H4-F1
#
_cell.length_a   1.000
_cell.length_b   1.000
_cell.length_c   1.000
_cell.angle_alpha   90.00
_cell.angle_beta   90.00
_cell.angle_gamma   90.00
#
_symmetry.space_group_name_H-M   'P 1'
#
loop_
_entity.id
_entity.type
_entity.pdbx_description
1 polymer ?
#
loop_
_entity_poly.entity_id
_entity_poly.type
_entity_poly.pdbx_seq_one_letter_code
_entity_poly.pdbx_strand_id
1 'polypeptide(L)'
;MAAEPTPAATDIAWYVDAIGKDAEFASTSQAEATELVSNFMGGASNPFGVPAVIVARAVLEVGADLFYRKTTRNGVVGFGDMEAQPFRLNRDPMAAAYPLLRPYLVIGL
;
A
#
# COMPACT_ATOMS: atom_id res chain seq x y z
N MET A 1 28.42 -12.57 -9.75
CA MET A 1 27.21 -12.41 -8.91
C MET A 1 26.32 -11.41 -9.63
N ALA A 2 25.24 -11.86 -10.27
CA ALA A 2 24.32 -10.92 -10.91
C ALA A 2 23.63 -10.11 -9.82
N ALA A 3 23.58 -8.79 -9.95
CA ALA A 3 22.81 -7.96 -9.03
C ALA A 3 21.33 -8.33 -9.18
N GLU A 4 20.67 -8.64 -8.07
CA GLU A 4 19.22 -8.82 -8.07
C GLU A 4 18.56 -7.52 -8.53
N PRO A 5 17.49 -7.59 -9.34
CA PRO A 5 16.81 -6.40 -9.83
C PRO A 5 16.27 -5.60 -8.64
N THR A 6 16.57 -4.30 -8.59
CA THR A 6 15.97 -3.39 -7.61
C THR A 6 14.47 -3.30 -7.89
N PRO A 7 13.60 -3.57 -6.90
CA PRO A 7 12.16 -3.50 -7.07
C PRO A 7 11.70 -2.07 -7.37
N ALA A 8 10.57 -1.93 -8.06
CA ALA A 8 10.00 -0.62 -8.32
C ALA A 8 9.63 0.08 -7.00
N ALA A 9 9.66 1.42 -6.97
CA ALA A 9 9.41 2.19 -5.75
C ALA A 9 8.01 1.97 -5.13
N THR A 10 7.08 1.41 -5.89
CA THR A 10 5.71 1.06 -5.47
C THR A 10 5.43 -0.44 -5.53
N ASP A 11 6.45 -1.28 -5.69
CA ASP A 11 6.29 -2.74 -5.77
C ASP A 11 5.78 -3.30 -4.44
N ILE A 12 4.48 -3.60 -4.41
CA ILE A 12 3.84 -4.12 -3.21
C ILE A 12 4.21 -5.57 -2.96
N ALA A 13 4.38 -6.37 -4.02
CA ALA A 13 4.68 -7.78 -3.86
C ALA A 13 6.02 -7.95 -3.13
N TRP A 14 7.01 -7.14 -3.49
CA TRP A 14 8.27 -7.07 -2.74
C TRP A 14 8.07 -6.52 -1.32
N TYR A 15 7.30 -5.44 -1.16
CA TYR A 15 7.13 -4.76 0.13
C TYR A 15 6.43 -5.59 1.21
N VAL A 16 5.54 -6.51 0.82
CA VAL A 16 4.78 -7.38 1.74
C VAL A 16 5.27 -8.84 1.74
N ASP A 17 6.39 -9.13 1.06
CA ASP A 17 6.95 -10.47 0.85
C ASP A 17 5.94 -11.46 0.23
N ALA A 18 5.14 -11.01 -0.74
CA ALA A 18 4.14 -11.84 -1.41
C ALA A 18 4.77 -12.82 -2.40
N ILE A 19 4.33 -14.09 -2.35
CA ILE A 19 4.82 -15.16 -3.23
C ILE A 19 3.67 -15.88 -3.96
N GLY A 20 3.96 -16.42 -5.15
CA GLY A 20 2.99 -17.21 -5.91
C GLY A 20 1.70 -16.42 -6.20
N LYS A 21 0.54 -16.99 -5.84
CA LYS A 21 -0.78 -16.36 -6.05
C LYS A 21 -0.98 -15.07 -5.24
N ASP A 22 -0.24 -14.90 -4.14
CA ASP A 22 -0.32 -13.68 -3.35
C ASP A 22 0.32 -12.49 -4.09
N ALA A 23 1.29 -12.73 -4.98
CA ALA A 23 1.90 -11.67 -5.79
C ALA A 23 0.91 -11.06 -6.80
N GLU A 24 0.05 -11.89 -7.43
CA GLU A 24 -1.03 -11.41 -8.29
C GLU A 24 -2.02 -10.53 -7.51
N PHE A 25 -2.28 -10.91 -6.26
CA PHE A 25 -3.15 -10.14 -5.39
C PHE A 25 -2.50 -8.85 -4.87
N ALA A 26 -1.20 -8.88 -4.56
CA ALA A 26 -0.42 -7.68 -4.24
C ALA A 26 -0.44 -6.67 -5.38
N SER A 27 -0.33 -7.14 -6.64
CA SER A 27 -0.48 -6.29 -7.84
C SER A 27 -1.87 -5.64 -7.94
N THR A 28 -2.93 -6.38 -7.62
CA THR A 28 -4.29 -5.81 -7.56
C THR A 28 -4.40 -4.73 -6.48
N SER A 29 -3.84 -5.00 -5.30
CA SER A 29 -3.81 -4.05 -4.17
C SER A 29 -3.00 -2.80 -4.51
N GLN A 30 -1.95 -2.93 -5.33
CA GLN A 30 -1.14 -1.82 -5.82
C GLN A 30 -1.91 -0.90 -6.76
N ALA A 31 -2.70 -1.47 -7.68
CA ALA A 31 -3.56 -0.70 -8.57
C ALA A 31 -4.61 0.08 -7.75
N GLU A 32 -5.28 -0.58 -6.81
CA GLU A 32 -6.26 0.07 -5.93
C GLU A 32 -5.65 1.19 -5.09
N ALA A 33 -4.49 0.93 -4.47
CA ALA A 33 -3.78 1.94 -3.68
C ALA A 33 -3.35 3.15 -4.51
N THR A 34 -2.89 2.91 -5.75
CA THR A 34 -2.50 3.98 -6.69
C THR A 34 -3.69 4.88 -6.99
N GLU A 35 -4.86 4.32 -7.27
CA GLU A 35 -6.09 5.08 -7.52
C GLU A 35 -6.56 5.86 -6.30
N LEU A 36 -6.56 5.25 -5.11
CA LEU A 36 -6.96 5.92 -3.87
C LEU A 36 -6.05 7.11 -3.55
N VAL A 37 -4.73 6.91 -3.65
CA VAL A 37 -3.74 7.98 -3.41
C VAL A 37 -3.84 9.07 -4.47
N SER A 38 -3.94 8.70 -5.75
CA SER A 38 -4.13 9.64 -6.86
C SER A 38 -5.37 10.51 -6.64
N ASN A 39 -6.51 9.90 -6.33
CA ASN A 39 -7.75 10.64 -6.07
C ASN A 39 -7.64 11.59 -4.87
N PHE A 40 -7.00 11.15 -3.78
CA PHE A 40 -6.82 12.00 -2.60
C PHE A 40 -5.93 13.22 -2.87
N MET A 41 -4.95 13.09 -3.77
CA MET A 41 -4.10 14.19 -4.21
C MET A 41 -4.75 15.06 -5.31
N GLY A 42 -6.05 14.95 -5.57
CA GLY A 42 -6.73 15.73 -6.61
C GLY A 42 -6.56 15.18 -8.03
N GLY A 43 -6.20 13.90 -8.17
CA GLY A 43 -6.11 13.15 -9.41
C GLY A 43 -4.70 13.08 -10.00
N ALA A 44 -4.60 12.44 -11.17
CA ALA A 44 -3.34 12.14 -11.84
C ALA A 44 -2.50 13.38 -12.21
N SER A 45 -3.12 14.56 -12.31
CA SER A 45 -2.41 15.82 -12.58
C SER A 45 -1.57 16.30 -11.39
N ASN A 46 -1.77 15.73 -10.18
CA ASN A 46 -1.08 16.11 -8.94
C ASN A 46 -0.97 17.65 -8.80
N PRO A 47 -2.11 18.38 -8.75
CA PRO A 47 -2.12 19.84 -8.72
C PRO A 47 -1.40 20.45 -7.52
N PHE A 48 -1.21 19.67 -6.45
CA PHE A 48 -0.51 20.07 -5.23
C PHE A 48 1.01 19.88 -5.30
N GLY A 49 1.53 19.28 -6.37
CA GLY A 49 2.97 19.07 -6.52
C GLY A 49 3.57 18.14 -5.47
N VAL A 50 2.82 17.13 -5.01
CA VAL A 50 3.31 16.17 -4.01
C VAL A 50 4.55 15.44 -4.55
N PRO A 51 5.67 15.36 -3.81
CA PRO A 51 6.89 14.70 -4.29
C PRO A 51 6.66 13.22 -4.60
N ALA A 52 7.18 12.75 -5.74
CA ALA A 52 6.98 11.38 -6.22
C ALA A 52 7.39 10.29 -5.21
N VAL A 53 8.44 10.53 -4.42
CA VAL A 53 8.89 9.61 -3.37
C VAL A 53 7.88 9.48 -2.21
N ILE A 54 7.14 10.55 -1.90
CA ILE A 54 6.08 10.53 -0.89
C ILE A 54 4.84 9.83 -1.44
N VAL A 55 4.50 10.09 -2.72
CA VAL A 55 3.43 9.37 -3.41
C VAL A 55 3.72 7.86 -3.40
N ALA A 56 4.94 7.47 -3.76
CA ALA A 56 5.35 6.07 -3.77
C ALA A 56 5.22 5.43 -2.38
N ARG A 57 5.70 6.11 -1.32
CA ARG A 57 5.52 5.65 0.06
C ARG A 57 4.03 5.50 0.42
N ALA A 58 3.20 6.49 0.09
CA ALA A 58 1.77 6.42 0.40
C ALA A 58 1.09 5.23 -0.31
N VAL A 59 1.43 4.95 -1.57
CA VAL A 59 0.92 3.79 -2.31
C VAL A 59 1.34 2.48 -1.65
N LEU A 60 2.60 2.36 -1.22
CA LEU A 60 3.08 1.16 -0.51
C LEU A 60 2.30 0.91 0.78
N GLU A 61 2.14 1.93 1.63
CA GLU A 61 1.43 1.79 2.91
C GLU A 61 -0.04 1.41 2.71
N VAL A 62 -0.73 2.08 1.77
CA VAL A 62 -2.16 1.82 1.49
C VAL A 62 -2.36 0.43 0.89
N GLY A 63 -1.51 0.04 -0.06
CA GLY A 63 -1.68 -1.23 -0.73
C GLY A 63 -1.22 -2.42 0.13
N ALA A 64 -0.25 -2.24 1.04
CA ALA A 64 0.03 -3.22 2.08
C ALA A 64 -1.18 -3.41 3.00
N ASP A 65 -1.84 -2.32 3.40
CA ASP A 65 -3.06 -2.37 4.19
C ASP A 65 -4.19 -3.14 3.49
N LEU A 66 -4.40 -2.88 2.19
CA LEU A 66 -5.37 -3.59 1.37
C LEU A 66 -5.03 -5.08 1.25
N PHE A 67 -3.76 -5.40 1.03
CA PHE A 67 -3.27 -6.77 0.93
C PHE A 67 -3.55 -7.55 2.23
N TYR A 68 -3.07 -7.04 3.38
CA TYR A 68 -3.21 -7.74 4.65
C TYR A 68 -4.66 -7.86 5.12
N ARG A 69 -5.55 -6.93 4.75
CA ARG A 69 -6.99 -7.07 5.05
C ARG A 69 -7.60 -8.28 4.37
N LYS A 70 -7.26 -8.51 3.10
CA LYS A 70 -7.84 -9.62 2.33
C LYS A 70 -7.22 -10.96 2.70
N THR A 71 -5.91 -11.02 2.98
CA THR A 71 -5.27 -12.24 3.50
C THR A 71 -5.89 -12.64 4.85
N THR A 72 -6.12 -11.67 5.75
CA THR A 72 -6.77 -11.92 7.05
C THR A 72 -8.22 -12.37 6.90
N ARG A 73 -8.97 -11.84 5.93
CA ARG A 73 -10.36 -12.29 5.65
C ARG A 73 -10.42 -13.71 5.08
N ASN A 74 -9.41 -14.10 4.30
CA ASN A 74 -9.35 -15.43 3.69
C ASN A 74 -8.71 -16.49 4.60
N GLY A 75 -8.39 -16.16 5.86
CA GLY A 75 -7.86 -17.11 6.84
C GLY A 75 -6.41 -17.54 6.59
N VAL A 76 -5.68 -16.85 5.72
CA VAL A 76 -4.22 -17.06 5.56
C VAL A 76 -3.52 -16.29 6.67
N VAL A 77 -3.56 -16.86 7.87
CA VAL A 77 -2.77 -16.40 9.00
C VAL A 77 -1.55 -17.32 9.03
N GLY A 78 -0.39 -16.86 8.52
CA GLY A 78 0.87 -17.34 9.08
C GLY A 78 0.80 -17.06 10.58
N PHE A 79 1.21 -17.93 11.48
CA PHE A 79 2.61 -18.24 11.77
C PHE A 79 2.61 -19.39 12.79
N GLY A 80 3.74 -20.09 12.91
CA GLY A 80 3.91 -21.23 13.82
C GLY A 80 3.35 -21.01 15.24
N ASP A 81 2.65 -22.03 15.73
CA ASP A 81 2.41 -22.38 17.14
C ASP A 81 1.96 -21.30 18.13
N MET A 82 1.31 -20.23 17.70
CA MET A 82 0.54 -19.40 18.61
C MET A 82 -0.78 -19.02 17.97
N GLU A 83 -1.87 -19.48 18.58
CA GLU A 83 -3.25 -19.38 18.13
C GLU A 83 -3.59 -17.97 17.63
N ALA A 84 -3.42 -17.77 16.32
CA ALA A 84 -3.50 -16.47 15.68
C ALA A 84 -4.97 -16.05 15.63
N GLN A 85 -5.40 -15.32 16.65
CA GLN A 85 -6.72 -14.69 16.67
C GLN A 85 -6.85 -13.79 15.44
N PRO A 86 -7.79 -14.05 14.51
CA PRO A 86 -7.95 -13.25 13.31
C PRO A 86 -8.39 -11.83 13.69
N PHE A 87 -7.45 -10.91 13.78
CA PHE A 87 -7.76 -9.51 14.06
C PHE A 87 -8.30 -8.87 12.78
N ARG A 88 -9.59 -8.54 12.78
CA ARG A 88 -10.20 -7.84 11.65
C ARG A 88 -9.64 -6.42 11.57
N LEU A 89 -8.83 -6.15 10.56
CA LEU A 89 -8.36 -4.79 10.24
C LEU A 89 -9.49 -3.98 9.58
N ASN A 90 -10.48 -3.57 10.38
CA ASN A 90 -11.60 -2.71 9.97
C ASN A 90 -11.23 -1.21 10.03
N ARG A 91 -10.02 -0.82 9.61
CA ARG A 91 -9.63 0.60 9.51
C ARG A 91 -9.82 1.11 8.09
N ASP A 92 -9.77 2.42 7.86
CA ASP A 92 -9.71 3.01 6.52
C ASP A 92 -8.36 2.65 5.85
N PRO A 93 -8.29 2.17 4.59
CA PRO A 93 -7.00 1.86 3.94
C PRO A 93 -6.09 3.08 3.75
N MET A 94 -6.66 4.28 3.67
CA MET A 94 -5.92 5.52 3.52
C MET A 94 -5.37 6.07 4.85
N ALA A 95 -5.70 5.45 5.99
CA ALA A 95 -5.32 5.95 7.32
C ALA A 95 -3.81 6.21 7.46
N ALA A 96 -2.96 5.38 6.84
CA ALA A 96 -1.51 5.55 6.83
C ALA A 96 -1.03 6.62 5.83
N ALA A 97 -1.73 6.81 4.71
CA ALA A 97 -1.39 7.80 3.69
C ALA A 97 -1.78 9.24 4.08
N TYR A 98 -2.88 9.44 4.80
CA TYR A 98 -3.34 10.76 5.20
C TYR A 98 -2.27 11.63 5.88
N PRO A 99 -1.57 11.19 6.95
CA PRO A 99 -0.55 12.00 7.59
C PRO A 99 0.67 12.29 6.69
N LEU A 100 0.97 11.40 5.74
CA LEU A 100 2.08 11.58 4.79
C LEU A 100 1.76 12.65 3.74
N LEU A 101 0.53 12.65 3.23
CA LEU A 101 0.12 13.49 2.12
C LEU A 101 -0.36 14.87 2.59
N ARG A 102 -1.00 14.95 3.76
CA ARG A 102 -1.62 16.17 4.30
C ARG A 102 -0.72 17.41 4.30
N PRO A 103 0.59 17.35 4.62
CA PRO A 103 1.46 18.54 4.56
C PRO A 103 1.57 19.18 3.17
N TYR A 104 1.31 18.43 2.11
CA TYR A 104 1.44 18.88 0.73
C TYR A 104 0.11 19.36 0.13
N LEU A 105 -1.03 18.98 0.71
CA LEU A 105 -2.36 19.26 0.15
C LEU A 105 -2.95 20.61 0.58
N VAL A 106 -2.20 21.41 1.33
CA VAL A 106 -2.65 22.76 1.73
C VAL A 106 -2.28 23.75 0.64
N ILE A 107 -3.26 24.14 -0.17
CA ILE A 107 -3.14 25.29 -1.08
C ILE A 107 -3.43 26.56 -0.29
N GLY A 108 -2.45 27.46 -0.21
CA GLY A 108 -2.65 28.88 0.07
C GLY A 108 -2.95 29.28 1.53
N LEU A 109 -1.90 29.32 2.36
CA LEU A 109 -1.76 30.45 3.30
C LEU A 109 -1.01 31.57 2.60
#